data_AF-A0A1F1JXA9-F1
#
_entry.id   AF-A0A1F1JXA9-F1
#
_cell.length_a   1.000
_cell.length_b   1.000
_cell.length_c   1.000
_cell.angle_alpha   90.00
_cell.angle_beta   90.00
_cell.angle_gamma   90.00
#
_symmetry.space_group_name_H-M   'P 1'
#
loop_
_entity.id
_entity.type
_entity.pdbx_description
1 polymer ?
#
loop_
_entity_poly.entity_id
_entity_poly.type
_entity_poly.pdbx_seq_one_letter_code
_entity_poly.pdbx_strand_id
1 'polypeptide(L)'
;MADKNDLKSWIVEALAAMGGHAHWVAVARHIWATHEADLRESGDLFYTWQYQLGWAAQVLRDEGRIDKPGRGNWTLRDPLAGGQEPAKGA
;
A
#
# COMPACT_ATOMS: atom_id res chain seq x y z
N MET A 1 -15.09 -3.14 -10.71
CA MET A 1 -14.82 -4.26 -9.77
C MET A 1 -13.34 -4.30 -9.48
N ALA A 2 -12.95 -4.18 -8.21
CA ALA A 2 -11.55 -4.22 -7.81
C ALA A 2 -10.99 -5.64 -7.66
N ASP A 3 -9.69 -5.78 -7.87
CA ASP A 3 -8.88 -6.94 -7.53
C ASP A 3 -7.72 -6.60 -6.57
N LYS A 4 -6.91 -7.60 -6.20
CA LYS A 4 -5.82 -7.43 -5.22
C LYS A 4 -4.72 -6.49 -5.69
N ASN A 5 -4.53 -6.33 -6.99
CA ASN A 5 -3.54 -5.42 -7.54
C ASN A 5 -3.97 -3.96 -7.39
N ASP A 6 -5.27 -3.67 -7.44
CA ASP A 6 -5.79 -2.31 -7.21
C ASP A 6 -5.45 -1.81 -5.81
N LEU A 7 -5.47 -2.70 -4.81
CA LEU A 7 -5.06 -2.37 -3.44
C LEU A 7 -3.62 -1.83 -3.37
N LYS A 8 -2.70 -2.27 -4.25
CA LYS A 8 -1.33 -1.74 -4.30
C LYS A 8 -1.34 -0.28 -4.73
N SER A 9 -2.04 0.02 -5.82
CA SER A 9 -2.16 1.38 -6.35
C SER A 9 -2.85 2.30 -5.34
N TRP A 10 -3.91 1.83 -4.68
CA TRP A 10 -4.65 2.62 -3.70
C TRP A 10 -3.85 2.89 -2.40
N ILE A 11 -2.96 1.98 -1.98
CA ILE A 11 -2.02 2.25 -0.88
C ILE A 11 -1.10 3.41 -1.25
N VAL A 12 -0.56 3.41 -2.47
CA VAL A 12 0.34 4.47 -2.95
C VAL A 12 -0.38 5.80 -3.05
N GLU A 13 -1.60 5.80 -3.61
CA GLU A 13 -2.46 6.98 -3.67
C GLU A 13 -2.76 7.54 -2.27
N ALA A 14 -3.20 6.69 -1.35
CA ALA A 14 -3.51 7.10 0.02
C ALA A 14 -2.29 7.68 0.74
N LEU A 15 -1.13 7.05 0.62
CA LEU A 15 0.10 7.58 1.21
C LEU A 15 0.49 8.91 0.57
N ALA A 16 0.38 9.06 -0.75
CA ALA A 16 0.67 10.32 -1.44
C ALA A 16 -0.26 11.44 -0.97
N ALA A 17 -1.56 11.16 -0.83
CA ALA A 17 -2.54 12.10 -0.29
C ALA A 17 -2.26 12.52 1.17
N MET A 18 -1.52 11.71 1.91
CA MET A 18 -1.12 11.96 3.30
C MET A 18 0.33 12.46 3.45
N GLY A 19 0.94 12.98 2.37
CA GLY A 19 2.29 13.55 2.41
C GLY A 19 3.41 12.49 2.43
N GLY A 20 3.11 11.29 1.95
CA GLY A 20 4.06 10.19 1.79
C GLY A 20 4.21 9.30 3.03
N HIS A 21 3.49 9.55 4.12
CA HIS A 21 3.59 8.75 5.35
C HIS A 21 2.25 8.63 6.06
N ALA A 22 1.84 7.41 6.43
CA ALA A 22 0.63 7.20 7.21
C ALA A 22 0.63 5.87 7.97
N HIS A 23 -0.20 5.79 9.01
CA HIS A 23 -0.54 4.53 9.64
C HIS A 23 -1.50 3.73 8.74
N TRP A 24 -1.38 2.39 8.69
CA TRP A 24 -2.18 1.53 7.82
C TRP A 24 -3.70 1.68 8.00
N VAL A 25 -4.15 2.01 9.21
CA VAL A 25 -5.58 2.29 9.48
C VAL A 25 -6.02 3.58 8.77
N ALA A 26 -5.17 4.60 8.71
CA ALA A 26 -5.47 5.82 7.96
C ALA A 26 -5.51 5.53 6.46
N VAL A 27 -4.58 4.70 5.97
CA VAL A 27 -4.60 4.20 4.58
C VAL A 27 -5.90 3.46 4.28
N ALA A 28 -6.30 2.51 5.13
CA ALA A 28 -7.56 1.79 4.97
C ALA A 28 -8.78 2.71 4.97
N ARG A 29 -8.83 3.70 5.87
CA ARG A 29 -9.91 4.72 5.90
C ARG A 29 -9.97 5.53 4.61
N HIS A 30 -8.82 5.91 4.06
CA HIS A 30 -8.76 6.64 2.80
C HIS A 30 -9.26 5.78 1.64
N ILE A 31 -8.78 4.54 1.55
CA ILE A 31 -9.22 3.59 0.51
C ILE A 31 -10.73 3.37 0.58
N TRP A 32 -11.28 3.21 1.79
CA TRP A 32 -12.73 3.10 1.96
C TRP A 32 -13.45 4.37 1.46
N ALA A 33 -13.00 5.55 1.86
CA ALA A 33 -13.64 6.80 1.48
C ALA A 33 -13.60 7.07 -0.03
N THR A 34 -12.57 6.60 -0.73
CA THR A 34 -12.37 6.87 -2.16
C THR A 34 -12.90 5.75 -3.07
N HIS A 35 -12.79 4.49 -2.66
CA HIS A 35 -13.06 3.30 -3.49
C HIS A 35 -14.15 2.39 -2.92
N GLU A 36 -15.07 2.93 -2.10
CA GLU A 36 -16.17 2.15 -1.52
C GLU A 36 -16.98 1.40 -2.60
N ALA A 37 -17.32 2.06 -3.71
CA ALA A 37 -18.10 1.46 -4.77
C ALA A 37 -17.37 0.25 -5.39
N ASP A 38 -16.10 0.42 -5.76
CA ASP A 38 -15.27 -0.65 -6.33
C ASP A 38 -15.10 -1.84 -5.38
N LEU A 39 -14.95 -1.56 -4.08
CA LEU A 39 -14.89 -2.58 -3.04
C LEU A 39 -16.22 -3.32 -2.91
N ARG A 40 -17.36 -2.61 -2.88
CA ARG A 40 -18.68 -3.25 -2.76
C ARG A 40 -19.00 -4.17 -3.93
N GLU A 41 -18.49 -3.84 -5.12
CA GLU A 41 -18.67 -4.66 -6.32
C GLU A 41 -17.64 -5.81 -6.44
N SER A 42 -16.68 -5.93 -5.51
CA SER A 42 -15.54 -6.88 -5.59
C SER A 42 -15.79 -8.31 -5.11
N GLY A 43 -17.04 -8.67 -4.82
CA GLY A 43 -17.40 -10.02 -4.37
C GLY A 43 -16.68 -10.43 -3.09
N ASP A 44 -15.96 -11.56 -3.10
CA ASP A 44 -15.23 -12.04 -1.91
C ASP A 44 -14.14 -11.09 -1.42
N LEU A 45 -13.59 -10.26 -2.32
CA LEU A 45 -12.60 -9.26 -1.94
C LEU A 45 -13.21 -8.21 -1.01
N PHE A 46 -14.50 -7.89 -1.14
CA PHE A 46 -15.19 -6.95 -0.24
C PHE A 46 -15.10 -7.35 1.24
N TYR A 47 -15.11 -8.66 1.52
CA TYR A 47 -15.02 -9.18 2.87
C TYR A 47 -13.59 -9.38 3.36
N THR A 48 -12.62 -9.39 2.44
CA THR A 48 -11.22 -9.76 2.74
C THR A 48 -10.21 -8.66 2.42
N TRP A 49 -10.62 -7.51 1.87
CA TRP A 49 -9.70 -6.50 1.35
C TRP A 49 -8.77 -5.93 2.42
N GLN A 50 -9.22 -5.75 3.67
CA GLN A 50 -8.35 -5.27 4.76
C GLN A 50 -7.26 -6.28 5.11
N TYR A 51 -7.55 -7.58 5.00
CA TYR A 51 -6.53 -8.62 5.13
C TYR A 51 -5.58 -8.60 3.92
N GLN A 52 -6.12 -8.48 2.70
CA GLN A 52 -5.32 -8.35 1.48
C GLN A 52 -4.49 -7.07 1.45
N LEU A 53 -4.87 -6.03 2.18
CA LEU A 53 -4.11 -4.78 2.30
C LEU A 53 -2.72 -5.00 2.92
N GLY A 54 -2.62 -5.91 3.90
CA GLY A 54 -1.34 -6.29 4.50
C GLY A 54 -0.41 -6.99 3.50
N TRP A 55 -0.97 -7.87 2.66
CA TRP A 55 -0.26 -8.53 1.57
C TRP A 55 0.17 -7.51 0.50
N ALA A 56 -0.72 -6.63 0.06
CA ALA A 56 -0.43 -5.60 -0.93
C ALA A 56 0.70 -4.66 -0.46
N ALA A 57 0.67 -4.24 0.81
CA ALA A 57 1.75 -3.45 1.41
C ALA A 57 3.07 -4.24 1.49
N GLN A 58 3.04 -5.55 1.71
CA GLN A 58 4.24 -6.38 1.68
C GLN A 58 4.83 -6.43 0.27
N VAL A 59 4.01 -6.67 -0.74
CA VAL A 59 4.44 -6.66 -2.15
C VAL A 59 5.06 -5.32 -2.52
N LEU A 60 4.43 -4.19 -2.16
CA LEU A 60 4.98 -2.85 -2.40
C LEU A 60 6.33 -2.60 -1.71
N ARG A 61 6.53 -3.20 -0.53
CA ARG A 61 7.81 -3.14 0.18
C ARG A 61 8.87 -3.93 -0.57
N ASP A 62 8.54 -5.13 -1.02
CA ASP A 62 9.45 -6.00 -1.75
C ASP A 62 9.79 -5.40 -3.14
N GLU A 63 8.85 -4.66 -3.74
CA GLU A 63 9.04 -3.83 -4.94
C GLU A 63 9.85 -2.55 -4.67
N GLY A 64 10.22 -2.26 -3.41
CA GLY A 64 10.98 -1.06 -3.05
C GLY A 64 10.20 0.26 -3.15
N ARG A 65 8.86 0.20 -3.23
CA ARG A 65 7.98 1.37 -3.39
C ARG A 65 7.57 1.99 -2.06
N ILE A 66 7.50 1.19 -0.99
CA ILE A 66 7.20 1.67 0.36
C ILE A 66 8.16 1.07 1.39
N ASP A 67 8.34 1.77 2.50
CA ASP A 67 8.91 1.21 3.72
C ASP A 67 7.83 0.91 4.75
N LYS A 68 8.07 -0.14 5.54
CA LYS A 68 7.25 -0.52 6.70
C LYS A 68 8.14 -0.50 7.95
N PRO A 69 8.49 0.68 8.50
CA PRO A 69 9.41 0.80 9.65
C PRO A 69 8.92 0.10 10.94
N GLY A 70 7.66 -0.35 10.97
CA GLY A 70 7.07 -1.07 12.09
C GLY A 70 5.91 -0.30 12.72
N ARG A 71 5.23 -0.93 13.69
CA ARG A 71 4.06 -0.37 14.41
C ARG A 71 2.93 0.13 13.50
N GLY A 72 2.80 -0.47 12.31
CA GLY A 72 1.73 -0.12 11.37
C GLY A 72 1.97 1.16 10.56
N ASN A 73 3.13 1.81 10.67
CA ASN A 73 3.48 2.97 9.87
C ASN A 73 4.06 2.55 8.52
N TRP A 74 3.59 3.18 7.45
CA TRP A 74 4.04 2.99 6.07
C TRP A 74 4.50 4.33 5.48
N THR A 75 5.54 4.30 4.65
CA THR A 75 6.12 5.48 4.02
C THR A 75 6.37 5.21 2.54
N LEU A 76 6.02 6.13 1.64
CA LEU A 76 6.45 6.06 0.24
C LEU A 76 7.95 6.21 0.15
N ARG A 77 8.60 5.39 -0.68
CA ARG A 77 9.94 5.71 -1.15
C ARG A 77 9.83 6.67 -2.32
N ASP A 78 10.60 7.74 -2.23
CA ASP A 78 10.71 8.73 -3.30
C ASP A 78 11.28 8.05 -4.57
N PRO A 79 10.68 8.25 -5.76
CA PRO A 79 11.17 7.67 -7.01
C PRO A 79 12.57 8.17 -7.43
N LEU A 80 13.12 9.21 -6.79
CA LEU A 80 14.49 9.69 -7.01
C LEU A 80 15.50 9.12 -6.00
N ALA A 81 15.05 8.36 -4.99
CA ALA A 81 15.91 7.68 -4.01
C ALA A 81 16.37 6.27 -4.46
N GLY A 82 16.12 5.90 -5.72
CA GLY A 82 16.53 4.63 -6.33
C GLY A 82 18.00 4.60 -6.76
N GLY A 83 18.92 4.94 -5.84
CA GLY A 83 20.35 4.76 -6.00
C GLY A 83 20.87 3.66 -5.08
N GLN A 84 21.32 2.56 -5.68
CA GLN A 84 22.29 1.61 -5.15
C GLN A 84 21.79 0.59 -4.11
N GLU A 85 21.49 -0.62 -4.60
CA GLU A 85 21.71 -1.84 -3.83
C GLU A 85 23.18 -1.88 -3.37
N PRO A 86 23.50 -2.08 -2.08
CA PRO A 86 24.83 -2.54 -1.71
C PRO A 86 24.96 -3.96 -2.24
N ALA A 87 25.85 -4.15 -3.21
CA ALA A 87 26.32 -5.44 -3.65
C ALA A 87 26.61 -6.31 -2.43
N LYS A 88 25.95 -7.47 -2.34
CA LYS A 88 26.29 -8.51 -1.37
C LYS A 88 27.76 -8.88 -1.61
N GLY A 89 28.60 -8.47 -0.67
CA GLY A 89 30.01 -8.79 -0.66
C GLY A 89 30.27 -10.24 -0.30
N ALA A 90 31.35 -10.74 -0.91
CA ALA A 90 32.27 -11.82 -0.51
C ALA A 90 31.69 -13.22 -0.28
#